data_AF-A0A0F9J8K0-F1
#
_entry.id   AF-A0A0F9J8K0-F1
#
_cell.length_a   1.000
_cell.length_b   1.000
_cell.length_c   1.000
_cell.angle_alpha   90.00
_cell.angle_beta   90.00
_cell.angle_gamma   90.00
#
_symmetry.space_group_name_H-M   'P 1'
#
loop_
_entity.id
_entity.type
_entity.pdbx_description
1 polymer ?
#
loop_
_entity_poly.entity_id
_entity_poly.type
_entity_poly.pdbx_seq_one_letter_code
_entity_poly.pdbx_strand_id
1 'polypeptide(L)'
;MPSKSNLFVAYNKCRVSPKILDRARANRALGIVQKGQYFELGDKFNTYAIQSSVDENVYYNVNGTCDCKDYLYRTVYCKHRLARAIILYCQKLETKGAA
;
A
#
# COMPACT_ATOMS: atom_id res chain seq x y z
N MET A 1 6.43 -11.81 1.59
CA MET A 1 5.62 -10.99 2.53
C MET A 1 6.55 -10.34 3.54
N PRO A 2 6.34 -9.08 3.92
CA PRO A 2 7.21 -8.37 4.84
C PRO A 2 7.13 -8.93 6.27
N SER A 3 8.19 -8.75 7.06
CA SER A 3 8.19 -9.15 8.48
C SER A 3 7.09 -8.39 9.26
N LYS A 4 6.45 -9.06 10.24
CA LYS A 4 5.37 -8.44 11.05
C LYS A 4 5.85 -7.15 11.73
N SER A 5 7.08 -7.13 12.25
CA SER A 5 7.66 -5.95 12.90
C SER A 5 7.78 -4.76 11.93
N ASN A 6 8.40 -4.98 10.76
CA ASN A 6 8.57 -3.94 9.75
C ASN A 6 7.24 -3.42 9.22
N LEU A 7 6.24 -4.32 9.10
CA LEU A 7 4.90 -3.97 8.69
C LEU A 7 4.23 -2.97 9.65
N PHE A 8 4.30 -3.21 10.96
CA PHE A 8 3.71 -2.29 11.94
C PHE A 8 4.48 -0.97 12.05
N VAL A 9 5.80 -0.97 11.83
CA VAL A 9 6.59 0.27 11.73
C VAL A 9 6.14 1.10 10.51
N ALA A 10 6.06 0.47 9.34
CA ALA A 10 5.60 1.12 8.11
C ALA A 10 4.16 1.64 8.24
N TYR A 11 3.26 0.83 8.79
CA TYR A 11 1.88 1.20 9.05
C TYR A 11 1.77 2.37 10.03
N ASN A 12 2.49 2.36 11.15
CA ASN A 12 2.42 3.46 12.12
C ASN A 12 2.90 4.78 11.50
N LYS A 13 3.98 4.75 10.71
CA LYS A 13 4.47 5.93 10.00
C LYS A 13 3.44 6.46 8.98
N CYS A 14 2.77 5.54 8.28
CA CYS A 14 1.67 5.86 7.38
C CYS A 14 0.53 6.55 8.16
N ARG A 15 0.04 5.89 9.23
CA ARG A 15 -1.11 6.32 10.04
C ARG A 15 -0.96 7.70 10.69
N VAL A 16 0.25 8.08 11.11
CA VAL A 16 0.50 9.39 11.75
C VAL A 16 0.79 10.50 10.74
N SER A 17 0.84 10.20 9.44
CA SER A 17 1.10 11.22 8.43
C SER A 17 -0.05 12.23 8.36
N PRO A 18 0.23 13.55 8.38
CA PRO A 18 -0.81 14.58 8.27
C PRO A 18 -1.56 14.55 6.94
N LYS A 19 -1.00 13.86 5.92
CA LYS A 19 -1.65 13.65 4.62
C LYS A 19 -2.74 12.57 4.66
N ILE A 20 -2.80 11.77 5.72
CA ILE A 20 -3.85 10.78 5.93
C ILE A 20 -4.95 11.39 6.77
N LEU A 21 -5.99 11.86 6.08
CA LEU A 21 -7.18 12.42 6.71
C LEU A 21 -8.08 11.34 7.34
N ASP A 22 -7.97 10.09 6.87
CA ASP A 22 -8.83 8.99 7.29
C ASP A 22 -7.99 7.77 7.75
N ARG A 23 -7.92 7.58 9.07
CA ARG A 23 -7.22 6.45 9.70
C ARG A 23 -7.81 5.09 9.29
N ALA A 24 -9.10 5.02 8.96
CA ALA A 24 -9.72 3.79 8.49
C ALA A 24 -9.19 3.35 7.11
N ARG A 25 -8.69 4.28 6.28
CA ARG A 25 -7.99 3.91 5.03
C ARG A 25 -6.64 3.27 5.30
N ALA A 26 -5.90 3.74 6.30
CA ALA A 26 -4.64 3.13 6.71
C ALA A 26 -4.84 1.71 7.25
N ASN A 27 -5.91 1.47 8.03
CA ASN A 27 -6.27 0.13 8.52
C ASN A 27 -6.60 -0.83 7.36
N ARG A 28 -7.37 -0.36 6.37
CA ARG A 28 -7.70 -1.15 5.17
C ARG A 28 -6.45 -1.47 4.36
N ALA A 29 -5.54 -0.51 4.21
CA ALA A 29 -4.26 -0.72 3.54
C ALA A 29 -3.39 -1.76 4.26
N LEU A 30 -3.32 -1.72 5.60
CA LEU A 30 -2.65 -2.75 6.39
C LEU A 30 -3.22 -4.14 6.11
N GLY A 31 -4.54 -4.28 6.08
CA GLY A 31 -5.22 -5.55 5.81
C GLY A 31 -4.85 -6.14 4.44
N ILE A 32 -4.76 -5.31 3.39
CA ILE A 32 -4.31 -5.73 2.05
C ILE A 32 -2.90 -6.33 2.12
N VAL A 33 -1.97 -5.64 2.80
CA VAL A 33 -0.58 -6.09 2.89
C VAL A 33 -0.46 -7.37 3.72
N GLN A 34 -1.19 -7.47 4.83
CA GLN A 34 -1.21 -8.68 5.68
C GLN A 34 -1.72 -9.91 4.93
N LYS A 35 -2.73 -9.74 4.08
CA LYS A 35 -3.31 -10.83 3.29
C LYS A 35 -2.49 -11.15 2.03
N GLY A 36 -1.47 -10.36 1.70
CA GLY A 36 -0.68 -10.55 0.48
C GLY A 36 -1.47 -10.30 -0.79
N GLN A 37 -2.48 -9.43 -0.73
CA GLN A 37 -3.38 -9.12 -1.86
C GLN A 37 -2.73 -8.13 -2.83
N TYR A 38 -1.46 -8.36 -3.16
CA TYR A 38 -0.67 -7.53 -4.04
C TYR A 38 0.48 -8.30 -4.66
N PHE A 39 0.93 -7.87 -5.83
CA PHE A 39 2.16 -8.35 -6.45
C PHE A 39 2.82 -7.23 -7.25
N GLU A 40 4.13 -7.33 -7.40
CA GLU A 40 4.94 -6.40 -8.17
C GLU A 40 4.94 -6.81 -9.64
N LEU A 41 4.75 -5.85 -10.55
CA LEU A 41 4.72 -6.13 -12.00
C LEU A 41 6.12 -6.14 -12.64
N GLY A 42 7.15 -5.70 -11.92
CA GLY A 42 8.54 -5.71 -12.41
C GLY A 42 8.82 -4.71 -13.54
N ASP A 43 7.97 -3.70 -13.70
CA ASP A 43 8.18 -2.63 -14.69
C ASP A 43 9.15 -1.55 -14.18
N LYS A 44 9.56 -0.65 -15.07
CA LYS A 44 10.48 0.46 -14.76
C LYS A 44 9.88 1.48 -13.77
N PHE A 45 8.57 1.40 -13.49
CA PHE A 45 7.84 2.37 -12.67
C PHE A 45 7.56 1.85 -11.26
N ASN A 46 8.07 0.66 -10.90
CA ASN A 46 7.77 -0.02 -9.63
C ASN A 46 6.24 -0.10 -9.40
N THR A 47 5.52 -0.57 -10.42
CA THR A 47 4.07 -0.74 -10.37
C THR A 47 3.70 -1.97 -9.55
N TYR A 48 2.75 -1.78 -8.65
CA TYR A 48 2.12 -2.87 -7.88
C TYR A 48 0.68 -3.04 -8.35
N ALA A 49 0.31 -4.27 -8.69
CA ALA A 49 -1.08 -4.67 -8.81
C ALA A 49 -1.61 -4.95 -7.40
N ILE A 50 -2.65 -4.22 -6.98
CA ILE A 50 -3.24 -4.35 -5.64
C ILE A 50 -4.71 -4.69 -5.76
N GLN A 51 -5.13 -5.77 -5.12
CA GLN A 51 -6.48 -6.29 -5.22
C GLN A 51 -7.51 -5.29 -4.66
N SER A 52 -8.67 -5.24 -5.30
CA SER A 52 -9.85 -4.56 -4.78
C SER A 52 -10.36 -5.24 -3.51
N SER A 53 -10.98 -4.45 -2.63
CA SER A 53 -11.64 -5.01 -1.43
C SER A 53 -13.09 -5.41 -1.67
N VAL A 54 -13.62 -5.16 -2.87
CA VAL A 54 -15.03 -5.42 -3.24
C VAL A 54 -15.13 -6.60 -4.19
N ASP A 55 -14.13 -6.79 -5.04
CA ASP A 55 -14.10 -7.83 -6.06
C ASP A 55 -12.70 -8.45 -6.05
N GLU A 56 -12.63 -9.74 -5.78
CA GLU A 56 -11.38 -10.48 -5.71
C GLU A 56 -10.69 -10.65 -7.08
N ASN A 57 -11.42 -10.50 -8.19
CA ASN A 57 -10.85 -10.61 -9.53
C ASN A 57 -10.38 -9.27 -10.10
N VAL A 58 -10.57 -8.17 -9.36
CA VAL A 58 -10.17 -6.83 -9.79
C VAL A 58 -8.89 -6.42 -9.08
N TYR A 59 -7.87 -6.07 -9.88
CA TYR A 59 -6.62 -5.49 -9.42
C TYR A 59 -6.46 -4.07 -9.96
N TYR A 60 -5.96 -3.18 -9.10
CA TYR A 60 -5.67 -1.80 -9.42
C TYR A 60 -4.17 -1.61 -9.55
N ASN A 61 -3.73 -0.98 -10.64
CA ASN A 61 -2.32 -0.73 -10.89
C ASN A 61 -1.88 0.55 -10.17
N VAL A 62 -0.86 0.42 -9.33
CA VAL A 62 -0.38 1.50 -8.46
C VAL A 62 1.10 1.75 -8.70
N ASN A 63 1.40 2.88 -9.34
CA ASN A 63 2.75 3.33 -9.68
C ASN A 63 3.04 4.77 -9.19
N GLY A 64 2.30 5.21 -8.17
CA GLY A 64 2.31 6.60 -7.67
C GLY A 64 0.94 7.26 -7.82
N THR A 65 0.22 6.87 -8.87
CA THR A 65 -1.22 7.07 -9.07
C THR A 65 -1.98 5.76 -8.83
N CYS A 66 -3.31 5.79 -8.82
CA CYS A 66 -4.14 4.58 -8.75
C CYS A 66 -5.40 4.79 -9.59
N ASP A 67 -5.78 3.79 -10.35
CA ASP A 67 -6.95 3.70 -11.23
C ASP A 67 -8.29 3.46 -10.48
N CYS A 68 -8.27 3.32 -9.15
CA CYS A 68 -9.50 3.12 -8.39
C CYS A 68 -10.38 4.39 -8.32
N LYS A 69 -11.70 4.21 -8.27
CA LYS A 69 -12.69 5.29 -8.12
C LYS A 69 -12.40 6.22 -6.94
N ASP A 70 -11.93 5.68 -5.80
CA ASP A 70 -11.58 6.48 -4.63
C ASP A 70 -10.51 7.54 -4.91
N TYR A 71 -9.55 7.24 -5.80
CA TYR A 71 -8.53 8.19 -6.21
C TYR A 71 -9.08 9.21 -7.21
N LEU A 72 -9.86 8.74 -8.19
CA LEU A 72 -10.44 9.58 -9.26
C LEU A 72 -11.38 10.66 -8.74
N TYR A 73 -12.21 10.36 -7.73
CA TYR A 73 -13.26 11.28 -7.28
C TYR A 73 -12.92 12.11 -6.05
N ARG A 74 -11.98 11.68 -5.20
CA ARG A 74 -11.77 12.31 -3.89
C ARG A 74 -10.44 13.06 -3.78
N THR A 75 -9.53 12.97 -4.75
CA THR A 75 -8.16 13.53 -4.65
C THR A 75 -7.40 13.14 -3.36
N VAL A 76 -7.86 12.10 -2.66
CA VAL A 76 -7.26 11.61 -1.40
C VAL A 76 -6.37 10.40 -1.68
N TYR A 77 -5.40 10.15 -0.81
CA TYR A 77 -4.71 8.86 -0.75
C TYR A 77 -5.72 7.71 -0.59
N CYS A 78 -5.94 6.95 -1.67
CA CYS A 78 -6.74 5.73 -1.63
C CYS A 78 -5.99 4.62 -0.87
N LYS A 79 -6.73 3.62 -0.40
CA LYS A 79 -6.16 2.48 0.34
C LYS A 79 -5.05 1.74 -0.43
N HIS A 80 -5.13 1.65 -1.76
CA HIS A 80 -4.13 0.98 -2.59
C HIS A 80 -2.81 1.76 -2.62
N ARG A 81 -2.85 3.10 -2.77
CA ARG A 81 -1.64 3.95 -2.67
C ARG A 81 -0.99 3.85 -1.29
N LEU A 82 -1.80 3.79 -0.25
CA LEU A 82 -1.30 3.59 1.12
C LEU A 82 -0.69 2.19 1.29
N ALA A 83 -1.29 1.15 0.74
CA ALA A 83 -0.74 -0.21 0.77
C ALA A 83 0.62 -0.27 0.05
N ARG A 84 0.74 0.32 -1.15
CA ARG A 84 2.03 0.47 -1.84
C ARG A 84 3.06 1.20 -0.99
N ALA A 85 2.69 2.31 -0.36
CA ALA A 85 3.61 3.06 0.50
C ALA A 85 4.11 2.21 1.69
N ILE A 86 3.24 1.39 2.29
CA ILE A 86 3.61 0.46 3.36
C ILE A 86 4.59 -0.60 2.82
N ILE A 87 4.30 -1.20 1.67
CA ILE A 87 5.15 -2.22 1.03
C ILE A 87 6.56 -1.68 0.76
N LEU A 88 6.66 -0.54 0.07
CA LEU A 88 7.94 0.09 -0.25
C LEU A 88 8.73 0.45 1.01
N TYR A 89 8.05 0.89 2.07
CA TYR A 89 8.72 1.18 3.33
C TYR A 89 9.22 -0.10 4.01
N CYS A 90 8.46 -1.20 3.97
CA CYS A 90 8.91 -2.49 4.49
C CYS A 90 10.16 -2.97 3.75
N GLN A 91 10.16 -2.92 2.41
CA GLN A 91 11.32 -3.29 1.59
C GLN A 91 12.55 -2.43 1.92
N LYS A 92 12.34 -1.13 2.18
CA LYS A 92 13.41 -0.22 2.62
C LYS A 92 13.97 -0.58 4.00
N LEU A 93 13.12 -1.05 4.92
CA LEU A 93 13.59 -1.51 6.24
C LEU A 93 14.35 -2.83 6.12
N GLU A 94 13.89 -3.73 5.27
CA GLU A 94 14.53 -5.04 5.02
C GLU A 94 15.90 -4.88 4.36
N THR A 95 16.02 -4.01 3.37
CA THR A 95 17.33 -3.70 2.73
C THR A 95 18.31 -3.01 3.68
N LYS A 96 17.81 -2.19 4.62
CA LYS A 96 18.65 -1.55 5.64
C LYS A 96 19.09 -2.48 6.78
N GLY A 97 18.31 -3.51 7.09
CA GLY A 97 18.66 -4.50 8.10
C GLY A 97 19.55 -5.63 7.58
N ALA A 98 19.73 -5.73 6.26
CA ALA A 98 20.57 -6.73 5.60
C ALA A 98 22.00 -6.21 5.28
N ALA A 99 22.28 -4.95 5.60
CA ALA A 99 23.59 -4.31 5.47
C ALA A 99 24.22 -4.14 6.85
#